data_AF-A0A212EZJ1-F1
#
_entry.id   AF-A0A212EZJ1-F1
#
_cell.length_a   1.000
_cell.length_b   1.000
_cell.length_c   1.000
_cell.angle_alpha   90.00
_cell.angle_beta   90.00
_cell.angle_gamma   90.00
#
_symmetry.space_group_name_H-M   'P 1'
#
loop_
_entity.id
_entity.type
_entity.pdbx_description
1 polymer ?
#
loop_
_entity_poly.entity_id
_entity_poly.type
_entity_poly.pdbx_seq_one_letter_code
_entity_poly.pdbx_strand_id
1 'polypeptide(L)' 'MSESPGRPMKFPYTFSAKIAQFPMKFYLEKQWIWKYWVVGIAVAAPVFYKIHKMANSPENVSKWAEIRRKEAAAHH' A
#
# COMPACT_ATOMS: atom_id res chain seq x y z
N MET A 1 -22.31 26.78 15.66
CA MET A 1 -21.22 26.26 14.80
C MET A 1 -19.92 26.52 15.54
N SER A 2 -19.20 25.48 15.95
CA SER A 2 -17.91 25.66 16.64
C SER A 2 -16.92 26.35 15.70
N GLU A 3 -16.39 27.48 16.12
CA GLU A 3 -15.38 28.22 15.38
C GLU A 3 -14.18 27.31 15.08
N SER A 4 -13.79 27.21 13.81
CA SER A 4 -12.60 26.45 13.46
C SER A 4 -11.39 27.13 14.10
N PRO A 5 -10.54 26.41 14.85
CA PRO A 5 -9.44 27.03 15.58
C PRO A 5 -8.52 27.76 14.59
N GLY A 6 -8.38 29.08 14.78
CA GLY A 6 -7.71 29.98 13.83
C GLY A 6 -6.21 29.74 13.61
N ARG A 7 -5.57 28.86 14.39
CA ARG A 7 -4.17 28.45 14.18
C ARG A 7 -3.95 26.97 14.52
N PRO A 8 -3.24 26.20 13.66
CA PRO A 8 -2.81 24.85 14.00
C PRO A 8 -1.88 24.85 15.24
N MET A 9 -2.01 23.82 16.08
CA MET A 9 -1.08 23.58 17.20
C MET A 9 0.37 23.47 16.71
N LYS A 10 1.33 24.02 17.45
CA LYS A 10 2.76 23.94 17.09
C LYS A 10 3.31 22.50 17.19
N PHE A 11 2.85 21.74 18.19
CA PHE A 11 3.29 20.38 18.46
C PHE A 11 2.06 19.46 18.62
N PRO A 12 1.52 18.94 17.51
CA PRO A 12 0.39 18.03 17.56
C PRO A 12 0.80 16.70 18.21
N TYR A 13 0.14 16.32 19.30
CA TYR A 13 0.43 15.08 20.03
C TYR A 13 -0.35 13.88 19.51
N THR A 14 -1.50 14.12 18.88
CA THR A 14 -2.30 13.06 18.26
C THR A 14 -1.87 12.83 16.81
N PHE A 15 -1.99 11.58 16.36
CA PHE A 15 -1.64 11.20 14.99
C PHE A 15 -2.51 11.91 13.95
N SER A 16 -3.81 12.06 14.24
CA SER A 16 -4.74 12.81 13.38
C SER A 16 -4.35 14.27 13.23
N ALA A 17 -3.93 14.94 14.32
CA ALA A 17 -3.47 16.33 14.27
C ALA A 17 -2.15 16.46 13.50
N LYS A 18 -1.24 15.47 13.60
CA LYS A 18 -0.01 15.43 12.79
C LYS A 18 -0.31 15.34 11.30
N ILE A 19 -1.26 14.49 10.90
CA ILE A 19 -1.67 14.36 9.49
C ILE A 19 -2.34 15.65 9.00
N ALA A 20 -3.25 16.22 9.78
CA ALA A 20 -3.96 17.45 9.41
C ALA A 20 -2.99 18.63 9.20
N GLN A 21 -1.87 18.64 9.91
CA GLN A 21 -0.83 19.67 9.79
C GLN A 21 0.28 19.32 8.79
N PHE A 22 0.29 18.11 8.25
CA PHE A 22 1.32 17.71 7.30
C PHE A 22 1.17 18.50 5.99
N PRO A 23 2.24 19.10 5.44
CA PRO A 23 2.15 19.97 4.27
C PRO A 23 2.03 19.14 2.98
N MET A 24 0.92 18.41 2.84
CA MET A 24 0.73 17.41 1.79
C MET A 24 0.78 18.04 0.39
N LYS A 25 0.18 19.22 0.22
CA LYS A 25 0.21 19.98 -1.03
C LYS A 25 1.64 20.34 -1.46
N PHE A 26 2.49 20.76 -0.51
CA PHE A 26 3.88 21.11 -0.79
C PHE A 26 4.63 19.92 -1.40
N TYR A 27 4.52 18.74 -0.79
CA TYR A 27 5.19 17.55 -1.29
C TYR A 27 4.65 17.10 -2.65
N LEU A 28 3.34 17.14 -2.87
CA LEU A 28 2.74 16.76 -4.15
C LEU A 28 3.13 17.71 -5.31
N GLU A 29 3.24 19.00 -5.03
CA GLU A 29 3.56 20.01 -6.04
C GLU A 29 5.06 20.13 -6.31
N LYS A 30 5.87 20.15 -5.24
CA LYS A 30 7.31 20.44 -5.30
C LYS A 30 8.17 19.20 -5.45
N GLN A 31 7.71 18.05 -4.98
CA GLN A 31 8.49 16.82 -5.06
C GLN A 31 7.98 15.92 -6.18
N TRP A 32 8.78 15.83 -7.24
CA TRP A 32 8.44 15.06 -8.45
C TRP A 32 8.15 13.58 -8.14
N ILE A 33 8.82 13.01 -7.14
CA ILE A 33 8.73 11.59 -6.80
C ILE A 33 7.29 11.11 -6.65
N TRP A 34 6.42 11.89 -5.99
CA TRP A 34 5.04 11.46 -5.72
C TRP A 34 4.21 11.35 -7.00
N LYS A 35 4.46 12.21 -7.99
CA LYS A 35 3.79 12.14 -9.31
C LYS A 35 4.17 10.86 -10.04
N TYR A 36 5.47 10.58 -10.12
CA TYR A 36 5.96 9.39 -10.81
C TYR A 36 5.71 8.09 -10.05
N TRP A 37 5.62 8.13 -8.71
CA TRP A 37 5.22 6.98 -7.91
C TRP A 37 3.78 6.57 -8.22
N VAL A 38 2.85 7.53 -8.26
CA VAL A 38 1.45 7.25 -8.60
C VAL A 38 1.34 6.70 -10.02
N VAL A 39 2.04 7.31 -10.99
CA VAL A 39 2.07 6.83 -12.37
C VAL A 39 2.68 5.43 -12.46
N GLY A 40 3.81 5.20 -11.77
CA GLY A 40 4.48 3.90 -11.75
C GLY A 40 3.61 2.80 -11.17
N ILE A 41 2.94 3.06 -10.04
CA ILE A 41 1.97 2.13 -9.45
C ILE A 41 0.81 1.88 -10.41
N ALA A 42 0.25 2.91 -11.04
CA ALA A 42 -0.86 2.76 -11.97
C ALA A 42 -0.49 1.90 -13.19
N VAL A 43 0.70 2.11 -13.76
CA VAL A 43 1.21 1.34 -14.90
C VAL A 43 1.57 -0.09 -14.50
N ALA A 44 2.11 -0.29 -13.30
CA ALA A 44 2.49 -1.62 -12.81
C ALA A 44 1.29 -2.44 -12.31
N ALA A 45 0.22 -1.78 -11.84
CA ALA A 45 -0.98 -2.43 -11.31
C ALA A 45 -1.56 -3.55 -12.20
N PRO A 46 -1.76 -3.38 -13.52
CA PRO A 46 -2.28 -4.48 -14.37
C PRO A 46 -1.31 -5.66 -14.46
N VAL A 47 0.00 -5.42 -14.43
CA VAL A 47 1.01 -6.49 -14.45
C VAL A 47 0.93 -7.31 -13.16
N PHE A 48 0.97 -6.63 -12.01
CA PHE A 48 0.85 -7.29 -10.71
C PHE A 48 -0.50 -7.97 -10.52
N TYR A 49 -1.58 -7.40 -11.05
CA TYR A 49 -2.90 -8.01 -11.02
C TYR A 49 -2.95 -9.34 -11.80
N LYS A 50 -2.33 -9.38 -12.99
CA LYS A 50 -2.23 -10.62 -13.76
C LYS A 50 -1.40 -11.67 -13.03
N ILE A 51 -0.25 -11.29 -12.48
CA ILE A 51 0.59 -12.19 -11.68
C ILE A 51 -0.19 -12.73 -10.48
N HIS A 52 -0.91 -11.85 -9.77
CA HIS A 52 -1.74 -12.22 -8.63
C HIS A 52 -2.82 -13.23 -9.02
N LYS A 53 -3.50 -13.04 -10.15
CA LYS A 53 -4.50 -14.00 -10.65
C LYS A 53 -3.89 -15.35 -11.01
N MET A 54 -2.74 -15.37 -11.68
CA MET A 54 -2.07 -16.62 -12.06
C MET A 54 -1.59 -17.39 -10.83
N ALA A 55 -0.96 -16.69 -9.89
CA ALA A 55 -0.47 -17.26 -8.65
C ALA A 55 -1.60 -17.87 -7.81
N ASN A 56 -2.77 -17.23 -7.78
CA ASN A 56 -3.94 -17.69 -7.03
C ASN A 56 -4.95 -18.48 -7.88
N SER A 57 -4.56 -18.95 -9.06
CA SER A 57 -5.42 -19.83 -9.86
C SER A 57 -5.67 -21.15 -9.11
N PRO A 58 -6.87 -21.75 -9.20
CA PRO A 58 -7.20 -22.98 -8.47
C PRO A 58 -6.21 -24.11 -8.72
N GLU A 59 -5.71 -24.23 -9.95
CA GLU A 59 -4.69 -25.21 -10.34
C GLU A 59 -3.34 -24.94 -9.68
N ASN A 60 -2.93 -23.68 -9.56
CA ASN A 60 -1.65 -23.35 -8.94
C ASN A 60 -1.72 -23.54 -7.42
N VAL A 61 -2.87 -23.21 -6.81
CA VAL A 61 -3.13 -23.44 -5.39
C VAL A 61 -3.12 -24.94 -5.07
N SER A 62 -3.76 -25.78 -5.89
CA SER A 62 -3.76 -27.24 -5.67
C SER A 62 -2.37 -27.83 -5.81
N LYS A 63 -1.61 -27.44 -6.83
CA LYS A 63 -0.21 -27.85 -7.03
C LYS A 63 0.67 -27.44 -5.84
N TRP A 64 0.53 -26.20 -5.36
CA TRP A 64 1.24 -25.75 -4.17
C TRP A 64 0.88 -26.56 -2.92
N ALA A 65 -0.39 -26.88 -2.72
CA ALA A 65 -0.85 -27.70 -1.61
C ALA A 65 -0.31 -29.15 -1.69
N GLU A 66 -0.13 -29.70 -2.89
CA GLU A 66 0.48 -31.02 -3.09
C GLU A 66 1.97 -31.02 -2.83
N ILE A 67 2.70 -30.01 -3.33
CA ILE A 67 4.14 -29.83 -3.05
C ILE A 67 4.36 -29.75 -1.55
N ARG A 68 3.59 -28.92 -0.85
CA ARG A 68 3.67 -28.74 0.61
C ARG A 68 3.34 -30.01 1.38
N ARG A 69 2.37 -30.81 0.91
CA ARG A 69 2.07 -32.14 1.49
C ARG A 69 3.23 -33.11 1.32
N LYS A 70 3.88 -33.13 0.16
CA LYS A 70 5.06 -33.98 -0.11
C LYS A 70 6.26 -33.54 0.72
N GLU A 71 6.50 -32.24 0.84
CA GLU A 71 7.54 -31.68 1.72
C GLU A 71 7.30 -32.07 3.18
N ALA A 72 6.09 -31.85 3.69
CA ALA A 72 5.74 -32.24 5.06
C ALA A 72 5.96 -33.74 5.29
N ALA A 73 5.52 -34.60 4.35
CA ALA A 73 5.72 -36.04 4.45
C ALA A 73 7.18 -36.49 4.34
N ALA A 74 8.05 -35.75 3.64
CA ALA A 74 9.47 -36.04 3.53
C ALA A 74 10.30 -35.55 4.74
N HIS A 75 9.73 -34.63 5.53
CA HIS A 75 10.34 -34.09 6.76
C HIS A 75 9.83 -34.78 8.05
N HIS A 76 8.99 -35.81 7.91
CA HIS A 76 8.58 -36.73 8.97
C HIS A 76 9.24 -38.10 8.79
#